data_AF-A0A845HL83-F1
#
_entry.id   AF-A0A845HL83-F1
#
_cell.length_a   1.000
_cell.length_b   1.000
_cell.length_c   1.000
_cell.angle_alpha   90.00
_cell.angle_beta   90.00
_cell.angle_gamma   90.00
#
_symmetry.space_group_name_H-M   'P 1'
#
loop_
_entity.id
_entity.type
_entity.pdbx_description
1 polymer ?
#
loop_
_entity_poly.entity_id
_entity_poly.type
_entity_poly.pdbx_seq_one_letter_code
_entity_poly.pdbx_strand_id
1 'polypeptide(L)'
;LLALPGVDTKAALARLGGNSEALVALFKRFEQTQGGTVTEVRAQLAAGQRQLAAQSLHRLRGVAANLGATQVAGLTAEAEAILHRDHADPAALDAALTVLDQALQGLAAGARQLSVSTDSLPQGNPIAHDLPQKLAELHSLLQNNNLKALDVLRQLRPALADAEGWSALAEAVETLDFAAAQAIVADMLYRKDSA
;
A
#
# COMPACT_ATOMS: atom_id res chain seq x y z
N LEU A 1 -16.13 2.10 10.31
CA LEU A 1 -14.66 2.08 10.43
C LEU A 1 -14.27 3.07 11.52
N LEU A 2 -13.52 2.64 12.53
CA LEU A 2 -12.91 3.55 13.51
C LEU A 2 -12.00 4.54 12.77
N ALA A 3 -12.02 5.81 13.18
CA ALA A 3 -11.13 6.82 12.64
C ALA A 3 -9.68 6.51 13.05
N LEU A 4 -8.77 6.43 12.09
CA LEU A 4 -7.34 6.28 12.36
C LEU A 4 -6.70 7.66 12.49
N PRO A 5 -5.96 7.95 13.57
CA PRO A 5 -5.24 9.21 13.71
C PRO A 5 -4.29 9.45 12.54
N GLY A 6 -4.28 10.67 11.99
CA GLY A 6 -3.38 11.05 10.90
C GLY A 6 -3.70 10.42 9.53
N VAL A 7 -4.86 9.78 9.39
CA VAL A 7 -5.34 9.16 8.15
C VAL A 7 -6.61 9.83 7.67
N ASP A 8 -6.68 10.18 6.39
CA ASP A 8 -7.95 10.51 5.75
C ASP A 8 -8.69 9.21 5.37
N THR A 9 -9.32 8.59 6.38
CA THR A 9 -10.00 7.30 6.21
C THR A 9 -11.16 7.40 5.20
N LYS A 10 -11.79 8.58 5.08
CA LYS A 10 -12.89 8.80 4.14
C LYS A 10 -12.38 8.80 2.70
N ALA A 11 -11.31 9.54 2.41
CA ALA A 11 -10.70 9.55 1.09
C ALA A 11 -10.10 8.18 0.74
N ALA A 12 -9.43 7.51 1.69
CA ALA A 12 -8.87 6.17 1.48
C ALA A 12 -9.97 5.14 1.17
N LEU A 13 -11.09 5.18 1.89
CA LEU A 13 -12.24 4.30 1.66
C LEU A 13 -12.93 4.59 0.32
N ALA A 14 -13.06 5.86 -0.06
CA ALA A 14 -13.62 6.25 -1.36
C ALA A 14 -12.76 5.76 -2.53
N ARG A 15 -11.43 5.81 -2.40
CA ARG A 15 -10.50 5.21 -3.38
C ARG A 15 -10.67 3.71 -3.51
N LEU A 16 -11.08 3.03 -2.44
CA LEU A 16 -11.38 1.60 -2.43
C LEU A 16 -12.85 1.29 -2.76
N GLY A 17 -13.62 2.22 -3.31
CA GLY A 17 -15.01 1.96 -3.68
C GLY A 17 -15.94 1.66 -2.50
N GLY A 18 -15.61 2.12 -1.29
CA GLY A 18 -16.37 1.82 -0.08
C GLY A 18 -15.91 0.56 0.65
N ASN A 19 -14.85 -0.10 0.17
CA ASN A 19 -14.42 -1.41 0.65
C ASN A 19 -13.63 -1.33 1.96
N SER A 20 -14.36 -1.40 3.08
CA SER A 20 -13.80 -1.28 4.42
C SER A 20 -12.85 -2.42 4.77
N GLU A 21 -13.14 -3.64 4.33
CA GLU A 21 -12.32 -4.83 4.57
C GLU A 21 -10.96 -4.74 3.88
N ALA A 22 -10.94 -4.30 2.61
CA ALA A 22 -9.69 -4.05 1.89
C ALA A 22 -8.85 -2.98 2.60
N LEU A 23 -9.48 -1.91 3.08
CA LEU A 23 -8.79 -0.84 3.80
C LEU A 23 -8.15 -1.36 5.09
N VAL A 24 -8.86 -2.19 5.86
CA VAL A 24 -8.33 -2.81 7.08
C VAL A 24 -7.16 -3.74 6.78
N ALA A 25 -7.29 -4.59 5.76
CA ALA A 25 -6.21 -5.50 5.35
C ALA A 25 -4.94 -4.72 4.97
N LEU A 26 -5.11 -3.62 4.22
CA LEU A 26 -4.00 -2.73 3.86
C LEU A 26 -3.31 -2.10 5.06
N PHE A 27 -4.05 -1.60 6.05
CA PHE A 27 -3.45 -1.02 7.25
C PHE A 27 -2.75 -2.06 8.13
N LYS A 28 -3.28 -3.28 8.23
CA LYS A 28 -2.60 -4.39 8.94
C LYS A 28 -1.28 -4.75 8.24
N ARG A 29 -1.29 -4.78 6.93
CA ARG A 29 -0.07 -5.04 6.15
C ARG A 29 0.95 -3.92 6.24
N PHE A 30 0.48 -2.67 6.19
CA PHE A 30 1.33 -1.50 6.39
C PHE A 30 2.08 -1.62 7.73
N GLU A 31 1.38 -1.99 8.79
CA GLU A 31 1.98 -2.22 10.10
C GLU A 31 3.06 -3.31 10.07
N GLN A 32 2.77 -4.46 9.44
CA GLN A 32 3.73 -5.58 9.34
C GLN A 32 4.98 -5.24 8.52
N THR A 33 4.83 -4.45 7.45
CA THR A 33 5.92 -4.21 6.49
C THR A 33 6.70 -2.92 6.73
N GLN A 34 6.04 -1.88 7.25
CA GLN A 34 6.64 -0.55 7.43
C GLN A 34 6.78 -0.14 8.92
N GLY A 35 6.24 -0.92 9.85
CA GLY A 35 6.32 -0.60 11.29
C GLY A 35 7.76 -0.49 11.82
N GLY A 36 8.72 -1.16 11.18
CA GLY A 36 10.14 -1.13 11.54
C GLY A 36 11.00 -0.11 10.78
N THR A 37 10.43 0.70 9.87
CA THR A 37 11.23 1.50 8.92
C THR A 37 12.12 2.54 9.60
N VAL A 38 11.67 3.19 10.69
CA VAL A 38 12.52 4.20 11.37
C VAL A 38 13.74 3.54 12.01
N THR A 39 13.58 2.36 12.61
CA THR A 39 14.69 1.57 13.16
C THR A 39 15.68 1.19 12.06
N GLU A 40 15.19 0.74 10.90
CA GLU A 40 16.00 0.45 9.72
C GLU A 40 16.80 1.68 9.26
N VAL A 41 16.14 2.83 9.14
CA VAL A 41 16.76 4.09 8.75
C VAL A 41 17.86 4.50 9.74
N ARG A 42 17.61 4.43 11.04
CA ARG A 42 18.63 4.73 12.08
C ARG A 42 19.85 3.83 11.93
N ALA A 43 19.66 2.53 11.68
CA ALA A 43 20.75 1.58 11.49
C ALA A 43 21.56 1.88 10.21
N GLN A 44 20.88 2.18 9.10
CA GLN A 44 21.51 2.59 7.83
C GLN A 44 22.35 3.86 8.01
N LEU A 45 21.84 4.86 8.75
CA LEU A 45 22.58 6.09 9.06
C LEU A 45 23.82 5.83 9.92
N ALA A 46 23.71 5.00 10.95
CA ALA A 46 24.84 4.61 11.80
C ALA A 46 25.93 3.87 11.00
N ALA A 47 25.55 3.13 9.97
CA ALA A 47 26.46 2.46 9.03
C ALA A 47 27.00 3.37 7.91
N GLY A 48 26.68 4.67 7.91
CA GLY A 48 27.07 5.61 6.86
C GLY A 48 26.33 5.43 5.53
N GLN A 49 25.29 4.60 5.49
CA GLN A 49 24.53 4.24 4.29
C GLN A 49 23.42 5.25 4.00
N ARG A 50 23.80 6.53 3.85
CA ARG A 50 22.85 7.65 3.69
C ARG A 50 21.87 7.47 2.52
N GLN A 51 22.36 6.95 1.39
CA GLN A 51 21.54 6.70 0.20
C GLN A 51 20.45 5.64 0.46
N LEU A 52 20.78 4.58 1.21
CA LEU A 52 19.81 3.54 1.55
C LEU A 52 18.76 4.06 2.54
N ALA A 53 19.18 4.84 3.53
CA ALA A 53 18.26 5.54 4.44
C ALA A 53 17.26 6.43 3.69
N ALA A 54 17.72 7.17 2.68
CA ALA A 54 16.85 7.98 1.83
C ALA A 54 15.85 7.14 1.03
N GLN A 55 16.29 6.02 0.44
CA GLN A 55 15.39 5.10 -0.28
C GLN A 55 14.33 4.49 0.64
N SER A 56 14.69 4.14 1.87
CA SER A 56 13.75 3.62 2.87
C SER A 56 12.67 4.63 3.24
N LEU A 57 13.05 5.90 3.45
CA LEU A 57 12.10 6.99 3.69
C LEU A 57 11.22 7.23 2.45
N HIS A 58 11.80 7.27 1.25
CA HIS A 58 11.07 7.48 0.01
C HIS A 58 9.96 6.43 -0.18
N ARG A 59 10.31 5.15 0.02
CA ARG A 59 9.37 4.02 -0.03
C ARG A 59 8.26 4.18 1.00
N LEU A 60 8.59 4.45 2.26
CA LEU A 60 7.60 4.65 3.32
C LEU A 60 6.62 5.78 2.98
N ARG A 61 7.12 6.90 2.47
CA ARG A 61 6.31 8.04 2.03
C ARG A 61 5.31 7.63 0.95
N GLY A 62 5.77 6.91 -0.07
CA GLY A 62 4.91 6.43 -1.17
C GLY A 62 3.79 5.54 -0.67
N VAL A 63 4.11 4.55 0.16
CA VAL A 63 3.11 3.64 0.74
C VAL A 63 2.12 4.39 1.64
N ALA A 64 2.60 5.28 2.52
CA ALA A 64 1.74 6.07 3.40
C ALA A 64 0.81 7.00 2.61
N ALA A 65 1.30 7.66 1.56
CA ALA A 65 0.51 8.54 0.70
C ALA A 65 -0.59 7.77 -0.05
N ASN A 66 -0.27 6.58 -0.56
CA ASN A 66 -1.24 5.72 -1.25
C ASN A 66 -2.37 5.30 -0.30
N LEU A 67 -2.05 4.96 0.95
CA LEU A 67 -3.02 4.58 1.99
C LEU A 67 -3.80 5.77 2.58
N GLY A 68 -3.46 7.01 2.21
CA GLY A 68 -4.05 8.20 2.80
C GLY A 68 -3.62 8.45 4.25
N ALA A 69 -2.51 7.84 4.69
CA ALA A 69 -1.83 8.14 5.96
C ALA A 69 -1.04 9.45 5.82
N THR A 70 -1.77 10.55 5.65
CA THR A 70 -1.23 11.86 5.28
C THR A 70 -0.23 12.39 6.29
N GLN A 71 -0.45 12.14 7.59
CA GLN A 71 0.50 12.56 8.63
C GLN A 71 1.85 11.84 8.50
N VAL A 72 1.84 10.51 8.37
CA VAL A 72 3.06 9.71 8.21
C VAL A 72 3.78 10.09 6.91
N ALA A 73 3.04 10.26 5.81
CA ALA A 73 3.62 10.69 4.54
C ALA A 73 4.31 12.06 4.64
N GLY A 74 3.69 13.02 5.34
CA GLY A 74 4.24 14.35 5.58
C GLY A 74 5.52 14.33 6.43
N LEU A 75 5.48 13.64 7.58
CA LEU A 75 6.65 13.50 8.47
C LEU A 75 7.81 12.77 7.79
N THR A 76 7.51 11.78 6.95
CA THR A 76 8.52 11.06 6.17
C THR A 76 9.18 11.97 5.15
N ALA A 77 8.39 12.82 4.46
CA ALA A 77 8.91 13.80 3.51
C ALA A 77 9.80 14.84 4.21
N GLU A 78 9.46 15.25 5.43
CA GLU A 78 10.30 16.15 6.24
C GLU A 78 11.63 15.51 6.61
N ALA A 79 11.63 14.28 7.13
CA ALA A 79 12.84 13.54 7.44
C ALA A 79 13.72 13.31 6.19
N GLU A 80 13.10 12.93 5.06
CA GLU A 80 13.75 12.76 3.76
C GLU A 80 14.41 14.08 3.30
N ALA A 81 13.72 15.22 3.44
CA ALA A 81 14.24 16.52 3.05
C ALA A 81 15.42 16.98 3.93
N ILE A 82 15.37 16.74 5.24
CA ILE A 82 16.50 17.02 6.15
C ILE A 82 17.70 16.16 5.74
N LEU A 83 17.47 14.87 5.45
CA LEU A 83 18.50 13.93 5.03
C LEU A 83 19.15 14.29 3.68
N HIS A 84 18.50 15.06 2.80
CA HIS A 84 19.11 15.47 1.53
C HIS A 84 19.99 16.73 1.62
N ARG A 85 20.04 17.41 2.77
CA ARG A 85 20.87 18.61 2.94
C ARG A 85 22.35 18.23 3.13
N ASP A 86 23.24 18.95 2.44
CA ASP A 86 24.71 18.77 2.54
C ASP A 86 25.24 18.95 3.97
N HIS A 87 24.57 19.78 4.77
CA HIS A 87 24.90 20.05 6.17
C HIS A 87 23.69 19.76 7.08
N ALA A 88 23.08 18.58 6.91
CA ALA A 88 21.98 18.16 7.77
C ALA A 88 22.43 18.13 9.24
N ASP A 89 21.76 18.92 10.08
CA ASP A 89 21.94 18.86 11.53
C ASP A 89 21.50 17.47 12.04
N PRO A 90 22.42 16.66 12.61
CA PRO A 90 22.08 15.34 13.13
C PRO A 90 20.99 15.38 14.20
N ALA A 91 20.92 16.44 15.01
CA ALA A 91 19.90 16.58 16.05
C ALA A 91 18.52 16.84 15.44
N ALA A 92 18.44 17.68 14.41
CA ALA A 92 17.19 17.93 13.68
C ALA A 92 16.67 16.67 12.98
N LEU A 93 17.57 15.86 12.38
CA LEU A 93 17.17 14.60 11.75
C LEU A 93 16.67 13.57 12.78
N ASP A 94 17.36 13.42 13.92
CA ASP A 94 16.93 12.49 14.98
C ASP A 94 15.58 12.91 15.58
N ALA A 95 15.36 14.20 15.76
CA ALA A 95 14.06 14.73 16.18
C ALA A 95 12.96 14.40 15.18
N ALA A 96 13.18 14.62 13.88
CA ALA A 96 12.22 14.29 12.82
C ALA A 96 11.91 12.78 12.77
N LEU A 97 12.94 11.92 12.87
CA LEU A 97 12.78 10.47 12.93
C LEU A 97 12.00 10.02 14.17
N THR A 98 12.19 10.68 15.31
CA THR A 98 11.45 10.40 16.54
C THR A 98 9.96 10.71 16.40
N VAL A 99 9.61 11.86 15.82
CA VAL A 99 8.20 12.21 15.56
C VAL A 99 7.56 11.26 14.55
N LEU A 100 8.30 10.89 13.50
CA LEU A 100 7.86 9.90 12.52
C LEU A 100 7.57 8.53 13.16
N ASP A 101 8.46 8.06 14.03
CA ASP A 101 8.31 6.77 14.73
C ASP A 101 7.06 6.75 15.61
N GLN A 102 6.79 7.84 16.35
CA GLN A 102 5.58 7.97 17.15
C GLN A 102 4.31 7.92 16.30
N ALA A 103 4.30 8.60 15.16
CA ALA A 103 3.17 8.58 14.23
C ALA A 103 2.95 7.17 13.63
N LEU A 104 4.03 6.48 13.25
CA LEU A 104 3.99 5.09 12.78
C LEU A 104 3.44 4.14 13.85
N GLN A 105 3.90 4.25 15.09
CA GLN A 105 3.43 3.44 16.20
C GLN A 105 1.94 3.68 16.50
N GLY A 106 1.51 4.94 16.46
CA GLY A 106 0.10 5.30 16.62
C GLY A 106 -0.78 4.72 15.52
N LEU A 107 -0.35 4.81 14.26
CA LEU A 107 -1.05 4.21 13.13
C LEU A 107 -1.08 2.68 13.21
N ALA A 108 0.05 2.05 13.56
CA ALA A 108 0.16 0.60 13.77
C ALA A 108 -0.77 0.11 14.89
N ALA A 109 -0.82 0.82 16.01
CA ALA A 109 -1.72 0.50 17.12
C ALA A 109 -3.19 0.63 16.70
N GLY A 110 -3.53 1.70 15.98
CA GLY A 110 -4.87 1.88 15.42
C GLY A 110 -5.24 0.76 14.45
N ALA A 111 -4.31 0.37 13.57
CA ALA A 111 -4.50 -0.71 12.61
C ALA A 111 -4.78 -2.07 13.28
N ARG A 112 -4.11 -2.38 14.40
CA ARG A 112 -4.35 -3.60 15.18
C ARG A 112 -5.74 -3.63 15.83
N GLN A 113 -6.31 -2.46 16.13
CA GLN A 113 -7.65 -2.31 16.71
C GLN A 113 -8.76 -2.27 15.66
N LEU A 114 -8.41 -2.26 14.36
CA LEU A 114 -9.41 -2.31 13.29
C LEU A 114 -10.11 -3.67 13.26
N SER A 115 -11.37 -3.65 13.65
CA SER A 115 -12.32 -4.76 13.48
C SER A 115 -13.34 -4.35 12.43
N VAL A 116 -13.57 -5.22 11.44
CA VAL A 116 -14.68 -5.04 10.49
C VAL A 116 -15.91 -5.69 11.11
N SER A 117 -16.97 -4.92 11.38
CA SER A 117 -18.30 -5.49 11.57
C SER A 117 -18.73 -6.07 10.22
N THR A 118 -19.00 -7.37 10.16
CA THR A 118 -19.33 -8.13 8.95
C THR A 118 -20.68 -7.77 8.30
N ASP A 119 -21.34 -6.71 8.75
CA ASP A 119 -22.63 -6.31 8.19
C ASP A 119 -22.42 -5.44 6.96
N SER A 120 -22.85 -5.99 5.82
CA SER A 120 -23.01 -5.35 4.50
C SER A 120 -21.83 -5.50 3.54
N LEU A 121 -21.64 -6.72 3.02
CA LEU A 121 -21.01 -6.91 1.71
C LEU A 121 -22.06 -6.64 0.62
N PRO A 122 -21.85 -5.69 -0.31
CA PRO A 122 -22.48 -5.80 -1.62
C PRO A 122 -21.86 -7.04 -2.29
N GLN A 123 -22.66 -8.10 -2.46
CA GLN A 123 -22.27 -9.23 -3.27
C GLN A 123 -22.04 -8.74 -4.70
N GLY A 124 -20.80 -8.89 -5.18
CA GLY A 124 -20.41 -8.52 -6.53
C GLY A 124 -21.32 -9.18 -7.57
N ASN A 125 -21.78 -8.35 -8.52
CA ASN A 125 -22.58 -8.76 -9.68
C ASN A 125 -21.87 -9.89 -10.48
N PRO A 126 -22.56 -10.79 -11.19
CA PRO A 126 -21.94 -11.93 -11.85
C PRO A 126 -21.01 -11.51 -13.01
N ILE A 127 -19.77 -12.02 -13.01
CA ILE A 127 -18.62 -11.55 -13.79
C ILE A 127 -18.41 -12.31 -15.12
N ALA A 128 -19.34 -13.18 -15.50
CA ALA A 128 -19.12 -14.08 -16.63
C ALA A 128 -18.94 -13.38 -18.00
N HIS A 129 -19.44 -12.15 -18.21
CA HIS A 129 -19.41 -11.50 -19.52
C HIS A 129 -18.30 -10.44 -19.74
N ASP A 130 -17.58 -10.00 -18.69
CA ASP A 130 -16.63 -8.87 -18.77
C ASP A 130 -15.18 -9.22 -18.38
N LEU A 131 -14.80 -10.49 -18.41
CA LEU A 131 -13.49 -10.93 -17.91
C LEU A 131 -12.29 -10.24 -18.62
N PRO A 132 -12.23 -10.10 -19.96
CA PRO A 132 -11.17 -9.33 -20.62
C PRO A 132 -11.17 -7.85 -20.23
N GLN A 133 -12.36 -7.24 -20.11
CA GLN A 133 -12.51 -5.84 -19.72
C GLN A 133 -12.02 -5.60 -18.29
N LYS A 134 -12.32 -6.50 -17.34
CA LYS A 134 -11.84 -6.42 -15.96
C LYS A 134 -10.34 -6.67 -15.83
N LEU A 135 -9.76 -7.54 -16.65
CA LEU A 135 -8.31 -7.72 -16.70
C LEU A 135 -7.60 -6.47 -17.26
N ALA A 136 -8.16 -5.85 -18.30
CA ALA A 136 -7.67 -4.59 -18.84
C ALA A 136 -7.82 -3.43 -17.82
N GLU A 137 -8.95 -3.39 -17.10
CA GLU A 137 -9.16 -2.44 -15.99
C GLU A 137 -8.13 -2.67 -14.89
N LEU A 138 -7.92 -3.91 -14.45
CA LEU A 138 -6.90 -4.24 -13.46
C LEU A 138 -5.51 -3.78 -13.93
N HIS A 139 -5.11 -4.10 -15.16
CA HIS A 139 -3.84 -3.67 -15.73
C HIS A 139 -3.67 -2.14 -15.68
N SER A 140 -4.68 -1.37 -16.09
CA SER A 140 -4.67 0.09 -16.04
C SER A 140 -4.58 0.64 -14.61
N LEU A 141 -5.30 0.02 -13.66
CA LEU A 141 -5.23 0.42 -12.25
C LEU A 141 -3.85 0.16 -11.65
N LEU A 142 -3.21 -0.95 -12.00
CA LEU A 142 -1.85 -1.29 -11.56
C LEU A 142 -0.82 -0.29 -12.11
N GLN A 143 -0.92 0.08 -13.39
CA GLN A 143 -0.05 1.11 -14.00
C GLN A 143 -0.11 2.46 -13.28
N ASN A 144 -1.28 2.80 -12.73
CA ASN A 144 -1.51 4.06 -12.04
C ASN A 144 -1.32 3.97 -10.51
N ASN A 145 -0.77 2.86 -10.01
CA ASN A 145 -0.64 2.56 -8.58
C ASN A 145 -1.95 2.76 -7.79
N ASN A 146 -3.08 2.43 -8.42
CA ASN A 146 -4.39 2.75 -7.90
C ASN A 146 -4.94 1.62 -7.03
N LEU A 147 -5.24 1.93 -5.77
CA LEU A 147 -5.77 0.96 -4.80
C LEU A 147 -7.10 0.29 -5.22
N LYS A 148 -7.85 0.85 -6.18
CA LYS A 148 -9.00 0.15 -6.79
C LYS A 148 -8.63 -1.22 -7.37
N ALA A 149 -7.36 -1.44 -7.71
CA ALA A 149 -6.87 -2.73 -8.17
C ALA A 149 -7.24 -3.89 -7.23
N LEU A 150 -7.30 -3.66 -5.91
CA LEU A 150 -7.70 -4.67 -4.92
C LEU A 150 -9.17 -5.09 -5.04
N ASP A 151 -10.04 -4.14 -5.38
CA ASP A 151 -11.45 -4.41 -5.57
C ASP A 151 -11.68 -5.18 -6.88
N VAL A 152 -11.02 -4.75 -7.96
CA VAL A 152 -11.06 -5.45 -9.25
C VAL A 152 -10.46 -6.86 -9.14
N LEU A 153 -9.34 -7.03 -8.41
CA LEU A 153 -8.79 -8.35 -8.12
C LEU A 153 -9.81 -9.23 -7.39
N ARG A 154 -10.45 -8.75 -6.33
CA ARG A 154 -11.47 -9.54 -5.64
C ARG A 154 -12.62 -9.96 -6.55
N GLN A 155 -13.07 -9.04 -7.40
CA GLN A 155 -14.07 -9.32 -8.41
C GLN A 155 -13.60 -10.40 -9.40
N LEU A 156 -12.33 -10.40 -9.81
CA LEU A 156 -11.79 -11.43 -10.69
C LEU A 156 -11.66 -12.82 -10.04
N ARG A 157 -11.62 -12.90 -8.70
CA ARG A 157 -11.38 -14.15 -7.95
C ARG A 157 -12.29 -15.31 -8.35
N PRO A 158 -13.63 -15.18 -8.44
CA PRO A 158 -14.50 -16.32 -8.77
C PRO A 158 -14.24 -16.91 -10.15
N ALA A 159 -13.68 -16.12 -11.09
CA ALA A 159 -13.41 -16.55 -12.46
C ALA A 159 -11.98 -17.04 -12.67
N LEU A 160 -11.02 -16.59 -11.85
CA LEU A 160 -9.58 -16.82 -12.05
C LEU A 160 -8.88 -17.52 -10.87
N ALA A 161 -9.60 -17.92 -9.82
CA ALA A 161 -8.99 -18.51 -8.62
C ALA A 161 -8.07 -19.71 -8.91
N ASP A 162 -8.43 -20.53 -9.90
CA ASP A 162 -7.68 -21.73 -10.31
C ASP A 162 -6.75 -21.48 -11.51
N ALA A 163 -6.67 -20.24 -12.02
CA ALA A 163 -5.82 -19.92 -13.15
C ALA A 163 -4.34 -19.91 -12.75
N GLU A 164 -3.47 -20.37 -13.66
CA GLU A 164 -2.02 -20.29 -13.48
C GLU A 164 -1.59 -18.82 -13.28
N GLY A 165 -0.77 -18.56 -12.26
CA GLY A 165 -0.31 -17.21 -11.92
C GLY A 165 -1.27 -16.40 -11.04
N TRP A 166 -2.50 -16.88 -10.78
CA TRP A 166 -3.47 -16.15 -9.93
C TRP A 166 -2.93 -15.89 -8.51
N SER A 167 -2.34 -16.90 -7.88
CA SER A 167 -1.80 -16.76 -6.53
C SER A 167 -0.70 -15.69 -6.46
N ALA A 168 0.19 -15.67 -7.45
CA ALA A 168 1.26 -14.68 -7.53
C ALA A 168 0.72 -13.27 -7.82
N LEU A 169 -0.29 -13.16 -8.69
CA LEU A 169 -0.97 -11.89 -8.96
C LEU A 169 -1.64 -11.35 -7.69
N ALA A 170 -2.43 -12.20 -7.03
CA ALA A 170 -3.15 -11.82 -5.83
C ALA A 170 -2.19 -11.36 -4.73
N GLU A 171 -1.12 -12.12 -4.50
CA GLU A 171 -0.05 -11.73 -3.59
C GLU A 171 0.55 -10.37 -3.99
N ALA A 172 1.02 -10.21 -5.23
CA ALA A 172 1.64 -8.96 -5.69
C ALA A 172 0.73 -7.74 -5.52
N VAL A 173 -0.55 -7.83 -5.90
CA VAL A 173 -1.54 -6.74 -5.71
C VAL A 173 -1.82 -6.48 -4.24
N GLU A 174 -2.01 -7.53 -3.44
CA GLU A 174 -2.18 -7.40 -1.98
C GLU A 174 -0.92 -6.84 -1.31
N THR A 175 0.26 -7.00 -1.93
CA THR A 175 1.54 -6.43 -1.49
C THR A 175 1.80 -5.01 -1.90
N LEU A 176 0.91 -4.43 -2.72
CA LEU A 176 1.15 -3.17 -3.40
C LEU A 176 2.41 -3.17 -4.28
N ASP A 177 2.95 -4.35 -4.60
CA ASP A 177 3.95 -4.53 -5.65
C ASP A 177 3.25 -4.50 -7.01
N PHE A 178 2.80 -3.31 -7.38
CA PHE A 178 2.05 -3.09 -8.61
C PHE A 178 2.92 -3.32 -9.85
N ALA A 179 4.25 -3.21 -9.74
CA ALA A 179 5.16 -3.54 -10.82
C ALA A 179 5.17 -5.06 -11.10
N ALA A 180 5.32 -5.89 -10.06
CA ALA A 180 5.24 -7.34 -10.21
C ALA A 180 3.84 -7.79 -10.67
N ALA A 181 2.79 -7.21 -10.09
CA ALA A 181 1.41 -7.51 -10.48
C ALA A 181 1.14 -7.18 -11.95
N GLN A 182 1.62 -6.03 -12.45
CA GLN A 182 1.44 -5.62 -13.84
C GLN A 182 2.09 -6.62 -14.80
N ALA A 183 3.29 -7.12 -14.50
CA ALA A 183 3.97 -8.12 -15.31
C ALA A 183 3.16 -9.43 -15.42
N ILE A 184 2.56 -9.87 -14.31
CA ILE A 184 1.75 -11.09 -14.26
C ILE A 184 0.43 -10.91 -15.05
N VAL A 185 -0.26 -9.76 -14.89
CA VAL A 185 -1.50 -9.49 -15.65
C VAL A 185 -1.21 -9.41 -17.16
N ALA A 186 -0.09 -8.82 -17.56
CA ALA A 186 0.30 -8.74 -18.96
C ALA A 186 0.52 -10.14 -19.58
N ASP A 187 1.18 -11.05 -18.85
CA ASP A 187 1.35 -12.45 -19.29
C ASP A 187 0.00 -13.18 -19.40
N MET A 188 -0.90 -13.00 -18.42
CA MET A 188 -2.25 -13.56 -18.45
C MET A 188 -3.08 -13.08 -19.66
N LEU A 189 -2.97 -11.79 -20.03
CA LEU A 189 -3.64 -11.23 -21.20
C LEU A 189 -3.08 -11.81 -22.50
N TYR A 190 -1.74 -11.88 -22.63
CA TYR A 190 -1.07 -12.39 -23.83
C TYR A 190 -1.39 -13.86 -24.13
N ARG A 191 -1.43 -14.71 -23.10
CA ARG A 191 -1.79 -16.13 -23.25
C ARG A 191 -3.23 -16.34 -23.71
N LYS A 192 -4.14 -15.43 -23.36
CA LYS A 192 -5.56 -15.52 -23.73
C LYS A 192 -5.86 -15.07 -25.15
N ASP A 193 -5.08 -14.12 -25.68
CA ASP A 193 -5.18 -13.70 -27.08
C ASP A 193 -4.57 -14.75 -28.05
N SER A 194 -3.82 -15.71 -27.51
CA SER A 194 -3.11 -16.76 -28.28
C SER A 194 -3.83 -18.13 -28.29
N ALA A 195 -4.99 -18.25 -27.64
CA ALA A 195 -5.77 -19.49 -27.48
C ALA A 195 -7.14 -19.40 -28.15
#